data_AF-F2BV01-F1
#
_entry.id   AF-F2BV01-F1
#
_cell.length_a   1.000
_cell.length_b   1.000
_cell.length_c   1.000
_cell.angle_alpha   90.00
_cell.angle_beta   90.00
_cell.angle_gamma   90.00
#
_symmetry.space_group_name_H-M   'P 1'
#
loop_
_entity.id
_entity.type
_entity.pdbx_description
1 polymer ?
#
loop_
_entity_poly.entity_id
_entity_poly.type
_entity_poly.pdbx_seq_one_letter_code
_entity_poly.pdbx_strand_id
1 'polypeptide(L)'
;MKLKTGSIVFYFLFYNLSLCCVIIISKSIREINMRALGIDPGTGRCGFGIVDKKGNSISAVDYGVIETTKEYSLSERLNIIFTGVNELIEIYKPDVMGIETLYFNKNITTAISVAQARGVIQLAGFQKK
;
A
#
# COMPACT_ATOMS: atom_id res chain seq x y z
N MET A 1 -31.45 14.98 -25.65
CA MET A 1 -30.14 15.23 -26.30
C MET A 1 -29.03 14.64 -25.43
N LYS A 2 -28.04 13.93 -25.98
CA LYS A 2 -26.88 13.40 -25.22
C LYS A 2 -25.67 14.25 -25.54
N LEU A 3 -25.06 14.87 -24.52
CA LEU A 3 -23.77 15.55 -24.63
C LEU A 3 -22.76 14.78 -23.79
N LYS A 4 -21.64 14.41 -24.40
CA LYS A 4 -20.49 13.81 -23.71
C LYS A 4 -19.38 14.84 -23.65
N THR A 5 -18.99 15.24 -22.45
CA THR A 5 -17.76 15.98 -22.16
C THR A 5 -17.06 15.26 -21.01
N GLY A 6 -16.02 14.48 -21.32
CA GLY A 6 -15.35 13.62 -20.33
C GLY A 6 -16.22 12.47 -19.78
N SER A 7 -16.01 12.11 -18.51
CA SER A 7 -16.72 11.01 -17.81
C SER A 7 -18.16 11.34 -17.38
N ILE A 8 -18.70 12.51 -17.77
CA ILE A 8 -20.01 12.98 -17.37
C ILE A 8 -20.99 12.80 -18.53
N VAL A 9 -22.11 12.12 -18.29
CA VAL A 9 -23.18 11.93 -19.27
C VAL A 9 -24.39 12.75 -18.85
N PHE A 10 -24.69 13.80 -19.62
CA PHE A 10 -25.89 14.61 -19.40
C PHE A 10 -27.08 14.00 -20.14
N TYR A 11 -28.15 13.70 -19.40
CA TYR A 11 -29.45 13.34 -19.97
C TYR A 11 -30.41 14.53 -19.83
N PHE A 12 -30.77 15.12 -20.96
CA PHE A 12 -31.81 16.15 -21.02
C PHE A 12 -33.16 15.49 -21.32
N LEU A 13 -34.06 15.49 -20.34
CA LEU A 13 -35.47 15.11 -20.49
C LEU A 13 -36.29 16.39 -20.73
N PHE A 14 -37.06 16.41 -21.81
CA PHE A 14 -37.97 17.52 -22.13
C PHE A 14 -39.36 17.22 -21.59
N TYR A 15 -39.84 18.00 -20.64
CA TYR A 15 -41.24 18.02 -20.21
C TYR A 15 -41.77 19.46 -20.30
N ASN A 16 -42.83 19.67 -21.09
CA ASN A 16 -43.60 20.92 -21.18
C ASN A 16 -42.76 22.21 -21.24
N LEU A 17 -41.89 22.33 -22.27
CA LEU A 17 -41.12 23.54 -22.61
C LEU A 17 -40.16 24.10 -21.51
N SER A 18 -40.01 23.44 -20.36
CA SER A 18 -39.03 23.80 -19.34
C SER A 18 -37.84 22.84 -19.38
N LEU A 19 -36.63 23.38 -19.54
CA LEU A 19 -35.40 22.61 -19.52
C LEU A 19 -34.98 22.35 -18.06
N CYS A 20 -35.49 21.27 -17.46
CA CYS A 20 -35.06 20.87 -16.13
C CYS A 20 -33.78 20.03 -16.25
N CYS A 21 -32.65 20.59 -15.83
CA CYS A 21 -31.37 19.88 -15.82
C CYS A 21 -31.36 18.88 -14.65
N VAL A 22 -31.73 17.62 -14.92
CA VAL A 22 -31.53 16.54 -13.93
C VAL A 22 -30.09 16.08 -14.05
N ILE A 23 -29.25 16.53 -13.10
CA ILE A 23 -27.88 16.01 -12.96
C ILE A 23 -27.97 14.60 -12.39
N ILE A 24 -28.14 13.61 -13.26
CA ILE A 24 -27.95 12.21 -12.88
C ILE A 24 -26.43 11.98 -12.87
N ILE A 25 -25.82 12.02 -11.67
CA ILE A 25 -24.44 11.57 -11.44
C ILE A 25 -24.41 10.04 -11.59
N SER A 26 -24.63 9.56 -12.82
CA SER A 26 -24.54 8.14 -13.15
C SER A 26 -23.07 7.82 -13.41
N LYS A 27 -22.45 7.14 -12.44
CA LYS A 27 -21.03 6.71 -12.36
C LYS A 27 -20.01 7.82 -12.09
N SER A 28 -19.61 7.96 -10.82
CA SER A 28 -18.18 7.94 -10.40
C SER A 28 -17.98 8.56 -9.00
N ILE A 29 -18.71 8.10 -7.98
CA ILE A 29 -18.02 7.86 -6.71
C ILE A 29 -17.41 6.49 -6.89
N ARG A 30 -16.18 6.41 -7.40
CA ARG A 30 -15.42 5.17 -7.26
C ARG A 30 -15.32 4.99 -5.74
N GLU A 31 -15.85 3.90 -5.19
CA GLU A 31 -15.28 3.42 -3.94
C GLU A 31 -13.81 3.14 -4.27
N ILE A 32 -12.94 4.06 -3.87
CA ILE A 32 -11.50 3.88 -4.06
C ILE A 32 -11.14 2.74 -3.12
N ASN A 33 -10.98 1.55 -3.68
CA ASN A 33 -10.40 0.44 -2.98
C ASN A 33 -8.89 0.68 -2.98
N MET A 34 -8.33 0.93 -1.80
CA MET A 34 -6.91 1.20 -1.61
C MET A 34 -6.31 0.05 -0.82
N ARG A 35 -5.23 -0.54 -1.34
CA ARG A 35 -4.45 -1.56 -0.65
C ARG A 35 -3.17 -0.96 -0.09
N ALA A 36 -2.92 -1.18 1.20
CA ALA A 36 -1.71 -0.73 1.87
C ALA A 36 -0.89 -1.91 2.39
N LEU A 37 0.43 -1.82 2.25
CA LEU A 37 1.42 -2.70 2.89
C LEU A 37 2.07 -1.94 4.06
N GLY A 38 1.95 -2.45 5.27
CA GLY A 38 2.71 -1.98 6.43
C GLY A 38 3.89 -2.91 6.73
N ILE A 39 5.05 -2.35 7.07
CA ILE A 39 6.25 -3.09 7.48
C ILE A 39 6.76 -2.61 8.83
N ASP A 40 7.00 -3.57 9.73
CA ASP A 40 7.78 -3.40 10.97
C ASP A 40 9.19 -3.99 10.77
N PRO A 41 10.21 -3.15 10.52
CA PRO A 41 11.53 -3.59 10.14
C PRO A 41 12.31 -4.21 11.31
N GLY A 42 12.86 -5.40 11.06
CA GLY A 42 13.80 -6.05 11.96
C GLY A 42 14.73 -7.00 11.21
N THR A 43 15.94 -7.23 11.73
CA THR A 43 16.89 -8.12 11.04
C THR A 43 16.56 -9.59 11.24
N GLY A 44 15.93 -9.97 12.35
CA GLY A 44 15.58 -11.38 12.67
C GLY A 44 14.14 -11.72 12.34
N ARG A 45 13.24 -10.78 12.64
CA ARG A 45 11.82 -10.86 12.34
C ARG A 45 11.44 -9.52 11.75
N CYS A 46 10.98 -9.52 10.52
CA CYS A 46 10.44 -8.33 9.84
C CYS A 46 8.94 -8.56 9.65
N GLY A 47 8.12 -7.87 10.44
CA GLY A 47 6.67 -8.01 10.39
C GLY A 47 6.08 -7.32 9.17
N PHE A 48 5.00 -7.87 8.62
CA PHE A 48 4.23 -7.22 7.57
C PHE A 48 2.73 -7.38 7.78
N GLY A 49 1.96 -6.45 7.22
CA GLY A 49 0.51 -6.53 7.12
C GLY A 49 -0.02 -5.89 5.84
N ILE A 50 -1.01 -6.52 5.23
CA ILE A 50 -1.74 -6.04 4.06
C ILE A 50 -3.16 -5.71 4.49
N VAL A 51 -3.62 -4.49 4.18
CA VAL A 51 -4.99 -4.06 4.46
C VAL A 51 -5.62 -3.45 3.22
N ASP A 52 -6.92 -3.71 3.04
CA ASP A 52 -7.75 -3.04 2.05
C ASP A 52 -8.63 -2.00 2.74
N LYS A 53 -8.75 -0.81 2.13
CA LYS A 53 -9.67 0.24 2.53
C LYS A 53 -10.70 0.46 1.43
N LYS A 54 -11.99 0.30 1.76
CA LYS A 54 -13.14 0.60 0.89
C LYS A 54 -14.05 1.61 1.58
N GLY A 55 -14.04 2.85 1.12
CA GLY A 55 -14.75 3.95 1.79
C GLY A 55 -14.24 4.13 3.23
N ASN A 56 -15.12 3.89 4.21
CA ASN A 56 -14.78 3.94 5.63
C ASN A 56 -14.43 2.58 6.25
N SER A 57 -14.53 1.50 5.49
CA SER A 57 -14.24 0.14 5.98
C SER A 57 -12.78 -0.22 5.73
N ILE A 58 -12.12 -0.80 6.73
CA ILE A 58 -10.77 -1.36 6.62
C ILE A 58 -10.86 -2.85 6.93
N SER A 59 -10.24 -3.68 6.11
CA SER A 59 -10.17 -5.13 6.30
C SER A 59 -8.74 -5.65 6.15
N ALA A 60 -8.32 -6.52 7.06
CA ALA A 60 -7.06 -7.25 6.92
C ALA A 60 -7.15 -8.25 5.76
N VAL A 61 -6.13 -8.26 4.92
CA VAL A 61 -6.00 -9.16 3.76
C VAL A 61 -5.04 -10.29 4.06
N ASP A 62 -3.85 -9.95 4.57
CA ASP A 62 -2.82 -10.91 4.99
C ASP A 62 -1.88 -10.24 6.00
N TYR A 63 -1.15 -11.05 6.77
CA TYR A 63 -0.14 -10.58 7.70
C TYR A 63 0.82 -11.72 8.04
N GLY A 64 2.03 -11.38 8.41
CA GLY A 64 3.03 -12.38 8.75
C GLY A 64 4.37 -11.78 9.13
N VAL A 65 5.38 -12.63 9.06
CA VAL A 65 6.76 -12.27 9.42
C VAL A 65 7.71 -12.88 8.40
N ILE A 66 8.61 -12.07 7.86
CA ILE A 66 9.79 -12.55 7.17
C ILE A 66 10.84 -12.84 8.25
N GLU A 67 11.14 -14.11 8.46
CA GLU A 67 12.09 -14.56 9.48
C GLU A 67 13.46 -14.86 8.88
N THR A 68 14.51 -14.53 9.62
CA THR A 68 15.88 -14.91 9.29
C THR A 68 16.56 -15.51 10.51
N THR A 69 17.49 -16.43 10.30
CA THR A 69 18.25 -17.05 11.39
C THR A 69 19.48 -16.23 11.73
N LYS A 70 19.98 -16.41 12.96
CA LYS A 70 21.24 -15.80 13.43
C LYS A 70 22.49 -16.48 12.87
N GLU A 71 22.36 -17.65 12.24
CA GLU A 71 23.49 -18.33 11.59
C GLU A 71 23.92 -17.59 10.32
N TYR A 72 23.00 -16.86 9.69
CA TYR A 72 23.29 -16.06 8.51
C TYR A 72 24.02 -14.76 8.86
N SER A 73 24.93 -14.37 7.98
CA SER A 73 25.55 -13.05 7.99
C SER A 73 24.50 -11.96 7.81
N LEU A 74 24.83 -10.73 8.21
CA LEU A 74 23.91 -9.60 8.07
C LEU A 74 23.50 -9.38 6.61
N SER A 75 24.44 -9.49 5.66
CA SER A 75 24.15 -9.34 4.24
C SER A 75 23.16 -10.38 3.71
N GLU A 76 23.30 -11.64 4.13
CA GLU A 76 22.34 -12.70 3.77
C GLU A 76 20.95 -12.41 4.33
N ARG A 77 20.87 -11.97 5.59
CA ARG A 77 19.60 -11.60 6.24
C ARG A 77 18.94 -10.41 5.55
N LEU A 78 19.72 -9.38 5.19
CA LEU A 78 19.23 -8.24 4.42
C LEU A 78 18.73 -8.65 3.04
N ASN A 79 19.40 -9.59 2.37
CA ASN A 79 18.95 -10.13 1.09
C ASN A 79 17.63 -10.91 1.21
N ILE A 80 17.47 -11.72 2.26
CA ILE A 80 16.21 -12.42 2.54
C ILE A 80 15.07 -11.41 2.75
N ILE A 81 15.30 -10.38 3.58
CA ILE A 81 14.30 -9.33 3.85
C ILE A 81 13.94 -8.58 2.56
N PHE A 82 14.94 -8.18 1.77
CA PHE A 82 14.72 -7.49 0.50
C PHE A 82 13.91 -8.34 -0.48
N THR A 83 14.26 -9.62 -0.61
CA THR A 83 13.57 -10.56 -1.51
C THR A 83 12.14 -10.79 -1.05
N GLY A 84 11.92 -11.08 0.24
CA GLY A 84 10.58 -11.29 0.78
C GLY A 84 9.68 -10.06 0.63
N VAL A 85 10.20 -8.85 0.84
CA VAL A 85 9.42 -7.62 0.59
C VAL A 85 9.08 -7.43 -0.88
N ASN A 86 10.01 -7.73 -1.80
CA ASN A 86 9.71 -7.70 -3.24
C ASN A 86 8.60 -8.70 -3.60
N GLU A 87 8.64 -9.92 -3.06
CA GLU A 87 7.59 -10.92 -3.26
C GLU A 87 6.23 -10.42 -2.76
N LEU A 88 6.17 -9.82 -1.57
CA LEU A 88 4.93 -9.23 -1.05
C LEU A 88 4.39 -8.13 -1.98
N ILE A 89 5.27 -7.26 -2.51
CA ILE A 89 4.85 -6.19 -3.43
C ILE A 89 4.30 -6.79 -4.74
N GLU A 90 4.95 -7.82 -5.29
CA GLU A 90 4.51 -8.49 -6.53
C GLU A 90 3.17 -9.22 -6.36
N ILE A 91 3.01 -9.95 -5.26
CA ILE A 91 1.80 -10.73 -4.95
C ILE A 91 0.63 -9.79 -4.68
N TYR A 92 0.82 -8.81 -3.80
CA TYR A 92 -0.29 -8.02 -3.27
C TYR A 92 -0.57 -6.74 -4.05
N LYS A 93 0.42 -6.22 -4.78
CA LYS A 93 0.34 -4.97 -5.56
C LYS A 93 -0.24 -3.81 -4.73
N PRO A 94 0.37 -3.47 -3.58
CA PRO A 94 -0.15 -2.40 -2.73
C PRO A 94 -0.05 -1.04 -3.43
N ASP A 95 -1.05 -0.19 -3.26
CA ASP A 95 -1.04 1.19 -3.75
C ASP A 95 -0.08 2.07 -2.94
N VAL A 96 0.07 1.76 -1.65
CA VAL A 96 1.00 2.45 -0.75
C VAL A 96 1.73 1.47 0.16
N MET A 97 2.92 1.88 0.59
CA MET A 97 3.72 1.16 1.55
C MET A 97 4.08 2.09 2.72
N GLY A 98 3.76 1.67 3.94
CA GLY A 98 4.16 2.31 5.19
C GLY A 98 5.27 1.51 5.87
N ILE A 99 6.27 2.20 6.40
CA ILE A 99 7.39 1.57 7.12
C ILE A 99 7.51 2.28 8.47
N GLU A 100 7.57 1.52 9.55
CA GLU A 100 7.67 2.08 10.90
C GLU A 100 8.93 2.95 11.08
N THR A 101 8.80 3.99 11.91
CA THR A 101 9.91 4.86 12.30
C THR A 101 10.68 4.19 13.44
N LEU A 102 12.00 4.14 13.31
CA LEU A 102 12.85 3.54 14.34
C LEU A 102 13.03 4.49 15.52
N TYR A 103 12.71 4.02 16.73
CA TYR A 103 13.01 4.72 17.98
C TYR A 103 14.14 3.98 18.70
N PHE A 104 15.30 4.62 18.86
CA PHE A 104 16.48 4.01 19.50
C PHE A 104 16.70 4.63 20.88
N ASN A 105 16.81 3.80 21.92
CA ASN A 105 16.98 4.32 23.28
C ASN A 105 18.20 3.77 24.05
N LYS A 106 18.76 2.58 23.72
CA LYS A 106 19.87 1.99 24.50
C LYS A 106 20.93 1.15 23.75
N ASN A 107 20.63 0.55 22.59
CA ASN A 107 21.56 -0.38 21.92
C ASN A 107 21.86 0.04 20.47
N ILE A 108 22.97 0.78 20.29
CA ILE A 108 23.37 1.40 19.02
C ILE A 108 23.74 0.34 17.97
N THR A 109 24.36 -0.78 18.36
CA THR A 109 24.79 -1.81 17.41
C THR A 109 23.60 -2.50 16.74
N THR A 110 22.57 -2.87 17.52
CA THR A 110 21.34 -3.43 16.97
C THR A 110 20.58 -2.39 16.14
N ALA A 111 20.57 -1.13 16.59
CA ALA A 111 19.93 -0.03 15.88
C ALA A 111 20.46 0.14 14.45
N ILE A 112 21.79 0.09 14.27
CA ILE A 112 22.41 0.19 12.94
C ILE A 112 21.96 -0.95 12.03
N SER A 113 21.94 -2.19 12.55
CA SER A 113 21.55 -3.37 11.76
C SER A 113 20.09 -3.29 11.29
N VAL A 114 19.19 -2.81 12.15
CA VAL A 114 17.77 -2.60 11.83
C VAL A 114 17.61 -1.42 10.85
N ALA A 115 18.40 -0.35 11.00
CA ALA A 115 18.41 0.76 10.05
C ALA A 115 18.83 0.31 8.64
N GLN A 116 19.79 -0.62 8.52
CA GLN A 116 20.16 -1.23 7.24
C GLN A 116 19.00 -2.04 6.65
N ALA A 117 18.29 -2.83 7.46
CA ALA A 117 17.09 -3.55 7.02
C ALA A 117 16.03 -2.57 6.48
N ARG A 118 15.76 -1.48 7.22
CA ARG A 118 14.87 -0.41 6.76
C ARG A 118 15.34 0.21 5.44
N GLY A 119 16.64 0.34 5.23
CA GLY A 119 17.24 0.82 3.97
C GLY A 119 16.87 -0.06 2.78
N VAL A 120 17.08 -1.37 2.87
CA VAL A 120 16.75 -2.30 1.77
C VAL A 120 15.24 -2.41 1.54
N ILE A 121 14.43 -2.34 2.59
CA ILE A 121 12.96 -2.34 2.50
C ILE A 121 12.47 -1.12 1.69
N GLN A 122 13.00 0.07 1.96
CA GLN A 122 12.68 1.29 1.19
C GLN A 122 13.10 1.18 -0.27
N LEU A 123 14.27 0.57 -0.53
CA LEU A 123 14.74 0.36 -1.89
C LEU A 123 13.81 -0.57 -2.68
N ALA A 124 13.37 -1.69 -2.06
CA ALA A 124 12.41 -2.61 -2.68
C ALA A 124 11.10 -1.88 -3.05
N GLY A 125 10.56 -1.10 -2.11
CA GLY A 125 9.36 -0.29 -2.35
C GLY A 125 9.52 0.74 -3.48
N PHE A 126 10.71 1.33 -3.66
CA PHE A 126 10.96 2.30 -4.73
C PHE A 126 11.13 1.63 -6.11
N GLN A 127 11.80 0.47 -6.18
CA GLN A 127 12.08 -0.22 -7.45
C GLN A 127 10.83 -0.77 -8.15
N LYS A 128 9.73 -0.94 -7.43
CA LYS A 128 8.46 -1.52 -7.92
C LYS A 128 7.36 -0.48 -8.12
N LYS A 129 7.70 0.82 -8.06
CA LYS A 129 6.78 1.91 -8.39
C LYS A 129 6.50 2.02 -9.88
#